data_AF-A0A2U3AEK9-F1
#
_entry.id   AF-A0A2U3AEK9-F1
#
_cell.length_a   1.000
_cell.length_b   1.000
_cell.length_c   1.000
_cell.angle_alpha   90.00
_cell.angle_beta   90.00
_cell.angle_gamma   90.00
#
_symmetry.space_group_name_H-M   'P 1'
#
loop_
_entity.id
_entity.type
_entity.pdbx_description
1 polymer ?
#
loop_
_entity_poly.entity_id
_entity_poly.type
_entity_poly.pdbx_seq_one_letter_code
_entity_poly.pdbx_strand_id
1 'polypeptide(L)'
;MTNLQAVTLEQVQCFPTFLMKQTEQLFQLLDANIEAVEWHKVQVDRSYIDIPSIIYNEMIHKVKITACSNIVKQQYYCLFSRHNEWQTRLNCLKKLYEIDSLYNWAIPFLMLSTTDEHPAIRTLSRKILSTFDAREIERISYKNIQFIKAIRLNGMK
;
A
#
# COMPACT_ATOMS: atom_id res chain seq x y z
N MET A 1 13.75 -19.38 7.11
CA MET A 1 12.80 -18.89 8.13
C MET A 1 12.72 -17.38 7.96
N THR A 2 11.62 -16.88 7.42
CA THR A 2 11.38 -15.43 7.29
C THR A 2 11.02 -14.91 8.67
N ASN A 3 11.81 -14.00 9.24
CA ASN A 3 11.47 -13.32 10.49
C ASN A 3 10.25 -12.42 10.21
N LEU A 4 9.05 -12.93 10.48
CA LEU A 4 7.83 -12.14 10.43
C LEU A 4 7.86 -11.18 11.62
N GLN A 5 7.88 -9.88 11.35
CA GLN A 5 7.68 -8.87 12.39
C GLN A 5 6.18 -8.63 12.51
N ALA A 6 5.55 -9.34 13.44
CA ALA A 6 4.21 -8.96 13.90
C ALA A 6 4.33 -7.63 14.63
N VAL A 7 4.22 -6.52 13.91
CA VAL A 7 4.20 -5.18 14.51
C VAL A 7 2.76 -4.90 14.91
N THR A 8 2.53 -4.63 16.19
CA THR A 8 1.21 -4.27 16.70
C THR A 8 0.75 -2.96 16.07
N LEU A 9 -0.56 -2.81 15.82
CA LEU A 9 -1.15 -1.63 15.18
C LEU A 9 -0.79 -0.31 15.88
N GLU A 10 -0.44 -0.35 17.17
CA GLU A 10 -0.01 0.81 17.96
C GLU A 10 1.32 1.43 17.50
N GLN A 11 2.12 0.71 16.71
CA GLN A 11 3.45 1.16 16.27
C GLN A 11 3.55 1.46 14.77
N VAL A 12 2.48 1.26 14.00
CA VAL A 12 2.49 1.38 12.53
C VAL A 12 1.46 2.37 12.05
N GLN A 13 1.90 3.38 11.29
CA GLN A 13 1.03 4.36 10.67
C GLN A 13 0.92 4.12 9.16
N CYS A 14 0.06 3.20 8.72
CA CYS A 14 -0.06 2.86 7.28
C CYS A 14 -0.54 4.02 6.40
N PHE A 15 -1.26 4.99 6.98
CA PHE A 15 -1.88 6.11 6.26
C PHE A 15 -1.71 7.42 7.04
N PRO A 16 -1.81 8.59 6.36
CA PRO A 16 -1.65 9.88 7.04
C PRO A 16 -2.60 10.07 8.23
N THR A 17 -2.12 10.72 9.30
CA THR A 17 -2.87 10.93 10.55
C THR A 17 -4.23 11.61 10.38
N PHE A 18 -4.38 12.50 9.38
CA PHE A 18 -5.66 13.15 9.11
C PHE A 18 -6.75 12.17 8.61
N LEU A 19 -6.38 10.93 8.26
CA LEU A 19 -7.28 9.84 7.88
C LEU A 19 -7.48 8.79 8.97
N MET A 20 -7.03 9.06 10.21
CA MET A 20 -6.99 8.05 11.28
C MET A 20 -8.36 7.44 11.56
N LYS A 21 -9.45 8.21 11.50
CA LYS A 21 -10.83 7.70 11.65
C LYS A 21 -11.17 6.62 10.62
N GLN A 22 -10.81 6.83 9.35
CA GLN A 22 -11.04 5.85 8.28
C GLN A 22 -10.12 4.64 8.42
N THR A 23 -8.88 4.87 8.84
CA THR A 23 -7.91 3.80 9.12
C THR A 23 -8.38 2.89 10.26
N GLU A 24 -8.86 3.47 11.37
CA GLU A 24 -9.43 2.72 12.49
C GLU A 24 -10.66 1.91 12.06
N GLN A 25 -11.54 2.49 11.24
CA GLN A 25 -12.67 1.76 10.67
C GLN A 25 -12.20 0.55 9.84
N LEU A 26 -11.16 0.71 9.02
CA LEU A 26 -10.58 -0.40 8.25
C LEU A 26 -10.00 -1.48 9.17
N PHE A 27 -9.27 -1.09 10.21
CA PHE A 27 -8.62 -2.03 11.11
C PHE A 27 -9.61 -2.80 11.98
N GLN A 28 -10.71 -2.16 12.39
CA GLN A 28 -11.83 -2.85 13.03
C GLN A 28 -12.46 -3.93 12.13
N LEU A 29 -12.47 -3.72 10.81
CA LEU A 29 -12.98 -4.72 9.85
C LEU A 29 -12.01 -5.89 9.63
N LEU A 30 -10.71 -5.68 9.85
CA LEU A 30 -9.70 -6.73 9.73
C LEU A 30 -9.70 -7.69 10.93
N ASP A 31 -10.24 -7.25 12.07
CA ASP A 31 -10.28 -8.03 13.33
C ASP A 31 -8.91 -8.63 13.72
N ALA A 32 -7.82 -7.98 13.28
CA ALA A 32 -6.46 -8.48 13.40
C ALA A 32 -5.43 -7.34 13.26
N ASN A 33 -4.24 -7.54 13.86
CA ASN A 33 -3.08 -6.70 13.61
C ASN A 33 -2.54 -6.96 12.19
N ILE A 34 -1.94 -5.95 11.54
CA ILE A 34 -1.31 -6.15 10.23
C ILE A 34 0.02 -6.88 10.42
N GLU A 35 0.12 -8.10 9.88
CA GLU A 35 1.33 -8.91 9.92
C GLU A 35 2.14 -8.69 8.66
N ALA A 36 3.39 -8.22 8.78
CA ALA A 36 4.26 -7.96 7.64
C ALA A 36 5.70 -8.45 7.83
N VAL A 37 6.39 -8.72 6.72
CA VAL A 37 7.82 -9.10 6.75
C VAL A 37 8.70 -7.91 7.12
N GLU A 38 8.44 -6.76 6.50
CA GLU A 38 9.24 -5.55 6.62
C GLU A 38 8.33 -4.34 6.43
N TRP A 39 8.66 -3.26 7.14
CA TRP A 39 8.00 -1.96 7.02
C TRP A 39 8.96 -0.93 6.46
N HIS A 40 8.52 -0.21 5.44
CA HIS A 40 9.25 0.92 4.89
C HIS A 40 8.60 2.23 5.35
N LYS A 41 9.36 3.02 6.12
CA LYS A 41 8.90 4.35 6.52
C LYS A 41 9.09 5.36 5.38
N VAL A 42 7.99 5.98 4.96
CA VAL A 42 7.91 6.89 3.82
C VAL A 42 7.27 8.21 4.23
N GLN A 43 7.92 9.33 3.95
CA GLN A 43 7.36 10.65 4.10
C GLN A 43 6.37 10.95 2.96
N VAL A 44 5.10 11.19 3.32
CA VAL A 44 4.08 11.73 2.42
C VAL A 44 3.57 13.04 3.01
N ASP A 45 3.76 14.11 2.24
CA ASP A 45 3.46 15.49 2.64
C ASP A 45 4.17 15.91 3.94
N ARG A 46 3.39 16.13 5.00
CA ARG A 46 3.84 16.50 6.34
C ARG A 46 3.81 15.33 7.33
N SER A 47 3.50 14.13 6.86
CA SER A 47 3.38 12.91 7.67
C SER A 47 4.37 11.83 7.21
N TYR A 48 4.71 10.93 8.12
CA TYR A 48 5.33 9.65 7.76
C TYR A 48 4.27 8.58 7.76
N ILE A 49 4.36 7.66 6.81
CA ILE A 49 3.54 6.45 6.77
C ILE A 49 4.43 5.23 6.61
N ASP A 50 3.97 4.09 7.10
CA ASP A 50 4.68 2.82 7.06
C ASP A 50 4.05 1.92 6.00
N ILE A 51 4.83 1.58 4.98
CA ILE A 51 4.39 0.75 3.85
C ILE A 51 4.91 -0.67 4.05
N PRO A 52 4.04 -1.69 4.14
CA PRO A 52 4.49 -3.06 4.31
C PRO A 52 5.06 -3.61 2.99
N SER A 53 6.14 -4.38 3.08
CA SER A 53 6.70 -5.09 1.93
C SER A 53 5.74 -6.18 1.45
N ILE A 54 5.36 -7.10 2.34
CA ILE A 54 4.33 -8.12 2.13
C ILE A 54 3.53 -8.28 3.43
N ILE A 55 2.19 -8.41 3.31
CA ILE A 55 1.27 -8.71 4.42
C ILE A 55 0.71 -10.14 4.32
N TYR A 56 0.31 -10.71 5.46
CA TYR A 56 -0.23 -12.08 5.56
C TYR A 56 -1.67 -12.16 6.06
N ASN A 57 -2.33 -11.01 6.23
CA ASN A 57 -3.70 -10.91 6.73
C ASN A 57 -4.73 -11.52 5.78
N GLU A 58 -5.77 -12.14 6.34
CA GLU A 58 -6.91 -12.59 5.55
C GLU A 58 -7.67 -11.43 4.91
N MET A 59 -8.26 -11.71 3.74
CA MET A 59 -9.08 -10.75 3.01
C MET A 59 -10.41 -10.50 3.70
N ILE A 60 -10.77 -9.22 3.89
CA ILE A 60 -12.11 -8.84 4.33
C ILE A 60 -13.15 -9.27 3.28
N HIS A 61 -14.28 -9.82 3.74
CA HIS A 61 -15.41 -10.15 2.87
C HIS A 61 -15.84 -8.96 1.99
N LYS A 62 -15.95 -9.22 0.68
CA LYS A 62 -16.27 -8.21 -0.35
C LYS A 62 -17.49 -7.33 -0.02
N VAL A 63 -18.52 -7.90 0.59
CA VAL A 63 -19.75 -7.16 0.98
C VAL A 63 -19.43 -6.05 1.99
N LYS A 64 -18.59 -6.33 2.99
CA LYS A 64 -18.20 -5.36 4.01
C LYS A 64 -17.44 -4.18 3.37
N ILE A 65 -16.46 -4.47 2.52
CA ILE A 65 -15.67 -3.43 1.83
C ILE A 65 -16.52 -2.60 0.86
N THR A 66 -17.47 -3.22 0.16
CA THR A 66 -18.33 -2.51 -0.80
C THR A 66 -19.21 -1.46 -0.12
N ALA A 67 -19.60 -1.69 1.13
CA ALA A 67 -20.38 -0.75 1.94
C ALA A 67 -19.55 0.41 2.52
N CYS A 68 -18.22 0.36 2.45
CA CYS A 68 -17.34 1.41 2.98
C CYS A 68 -17.26 2.65 2.08
N SER A 69 -16.77 3.75 2.65
CA SER A 69 -16.45 4.97 1.91
C SER A 69 -15.31 4.74 0.90
N ASN A 70 -15.21 5.61 -0.12
CA ASN A 70 -14.14 5.51 -1.13
C ASN A 70 -12.74 5.59 -0.52
N ILE A 71 -12.55 6.40 0.54
CA ILE A 71 -11.26 6.49 1.25
C ILE A 71 -10.89 5.14 1.87
N VAL A 72 -11.82 4.53 2.62
CA VAL A 72 -11.58 3.21 3.26
C VAL A 72 -11.33 2.13 2.21
N LYS A 73 -12.05 2.16 1.08
CA LYS A 73 -11.80 1.26 -0.06
C LYS A 73 -10.40 1.42 -0.62
N GLN A 74 -9.94 2.66 -0.85
CA GLN A 74 -8.58 2.91 -1.33
C GLN A 74 -7.54 2.44 -0.30
N GLN A 75 -7.74 2.72 0.99
CA GLN A 75 -6.83 2.25 2.05
C GLN A 75 -6.73 0.72 2.04
N TYR A 76 -7.87 0.04 1.98
CA TYR A 76 -7.94 -1.42 1.88
C TYR A 76 -7.17 -1.94 0.65
N TYR A 77 -7.47 -1.44 -0.55
CA TYR A 77 -6.81 -1.94 -1.75
C TYR A 77 -5.33 -1.56 -1.83
N CYS A 78 -4.91 -0.42 -1.28
CA CYS A 78 -3.49 -0.07 -1.14
C CYS A 78 -2.78 -1.06 -0.22
N LEU A 79 -3.35 -1.34 0.94
CA LEU A 79 -2.77 -2.29 1.90
C LEU A 79 -2.68 -3.70 1.30
N PHE A 80 -3.78 -4.21 0.73
CA PHE A 80 -3.83 -5.54 0.13
C PHE A 80 -3.18 -5.66 -1.26
N SER A 81 -2.74 -4.54 -1.85
CA SER A 81 -1.77 -4.59 -2.95
C SER A 81 -0.42 -5.17 -2.52
N ARG A 82 -0.21 -5.37 -1.21
CA ARG A 82 0.97 -6.00 -0.60
C ARG A 82 0.70 -7.40 -0.05
N HIS A 83 -0.45 -8.01 -0.31
CA HIS A 83 -0.76 -9.36 0.18
C HIS A 83 0.24 -10.44 -0.29
N ASN A 84 0.47 -11.49 0.49
CA ASN A 84 1.39 -12.59 0.14
C ASN A 84 0.99 -13.32 -1.16
N GLU A 85 -0.31 -13.47 -1.42
CA GLU A 85 -0.84 -14.05 -2.67
C GLU A 85 -0.89 -13.03 -3.81
N TRP A 86 -0.29 -13.38 -4.95
CA TRP A 86 -0.18 -12.46 -6.09
C TRP A 86 -1.53 -12.17 -6.76
N GLN A 87 -2.47 -13.12 -6.80
CA GLN A 87 -3.81 -12.88 -7.38
C GLN A 87 -4.55 -11.81 -6.59
N THR A 88 -4.43 -11.85 -5.26
CA THR A 88 -5.01 -10.87 -4.35
C THR A 88 -4.41 -9.48 -4.60
N ARG A 89 -3.07 -9.37 -4.69
CA ARG A 89 -2.40 -8.10 -5.04
C ARG A 89 -2.89 -7.55 -6.38
N LEU A 90 -2.93 -8.40 -7.42
CA LEU A 90 -3.37 -8.00 -8.76
C LEU A 90 -4.84 -7.54 -8.77
N ASN A 91 -5.72 -8.24 -8.05
CA ASN A 91 -7.13 -7.86 -7.95
C ASN A 91 -7.31 -6.54 -7.22
N CYS A 92 -6.54 -6.28 -6.15
CA CYS A 92 -6.58 -5.01 -5.45
C CYS A 92 -6.08 -3.85 -6.33
N LEU A 93 -5.01 -4.07 -7.12
CA LEU A 93 -4.54 -3.07 -8.09
C LEU A 93 -5.58 -2.78 -9.18
N LYS A 94 -6.29 -3.81 -9.68
CA LYS A 94 -7.41 -3.59 -10.62
C LYS A 94 -8.48 -2.73 -9.99
N LYS A 95 -8.82 -2.98 -8.72
CA LYS A 95 -9.79 -2.16 -7.98
C LYS A 95 -9.32 -0.74 -7.73
N LEU A 96 -8.03 -0.51 -7.49
CA LEU A 96 -7.47 0.85 -7.45
C LEU A 96 -7.57 1.56 -8.80
N TYR A 97 -7.32 0.83 -9.90
CA TYR A 97 -7.41 1.39 -11.25
C TYR A 97 -8.85 1.75 -11.67
N GLU A 98 -9.85 1.08 -11.08
CA GLU A 98 -11.27 1.39 -11.29
C GLU A 98 -11.76 2.62 -10.51
N ILE A 99 -10.96 3.19 -9.60
CA ILE A 99 -11.35 4.34 -8.77
C ILE A 99 -10.97 5.64 -9.48
N ASP A 100 -11.96 6.53 -9.66
CA ASP A 100 -11.82 7.78 -10.43
C ASP A 100 -10.65 8.67 -10.00
N SER A 101 -10.37 8.76 -8.70
CA SER A 101 -9.30 9.58 -8.16
C SER A 101 -8.60 8.90 -7.00
N LEU A 102 -7.29 8.72 -7.10
CA LEU A 102 -6.45 8.21 -6.03
C LEU A 102 -5.72 9.35 -5.33
N TYR A 103 -5.57 9.23 -4.01
CA TYR A 103 -4.80 10.19 -3.23
C TYR A 103 -3.29 9.89 -3.32
N ASN A 104 -2.45 10.92 -3.17
CA ASN A 104 -0.99 10.81 -3.32
C ASN A 104 -0.33 9.85 -2.30
N TRP A 105 -0.99 9.57 -1.17
CA TRP A 105 -0.52 8.53 -0.24
C TRP A 105 -0.61 7.10 -0.79
N ALA A 106 -1.28 6.87 -1.92
CA ALA A 106 -1.24 5.61 -2.65
C ALA A 106 0.06 5.41 -3.44
N ILE A 107 0.77 6.50 -3.80
CA ILE A 107 1.97 6.45 -4.63
C ILE A 107 3.03 5.51 -4.04
N PRO A 108 3.41 5.57 -2.75
CA PRO A 108 4.41 4.67 -2.19
C PRO A 108 4.05 3.18 -2.31
N PHE A 109 2.78 2.81 -2.09
CA PHE A 109 2.31 1.43 -2.28
C PHE A 109 2.48 0.97 -3.72
N LEU A 110 2.13 1.83 -4.68
CA LEU A 110 2.26 1.54 -6.10
C LEU A 110 3.72 1.48 -6.54
N MET A 111 4.58 2.38 -6.04
CA MET A 111 6.01 2.38 -6.31
C MET A 111 6.65 1.06 -5.86
N LEU A 112 6.32 0.59 -4.65
CA LEU A 112 6.78 -0.70 -4.16
C LEU A 112 6.21 -1.87 -4.99
N SER A 113 5.00 -1.74 -5.53
CA SER A 113 4.40 -2.75 -6.42
C SER A 113 5.05 -2.81 -7.81
N THR A 114 5.86 -1.83 -8.18
CA THR A 114 6.64 -1.89 -9.43
C THR A 114 7.81 -2.87 -9.37
N THR A 115 8.18 -3.36 -8.18
CA THR A 115 9.25 -4.36 -7.97
C THR A 115 8.70 -5.75 -7.70
N ASP A 116 7.39 -5.96 -7.87
CA ASP A 116 6.78 -7.27 -7.68
C ASP A 116 7.35 -8.30 -8.66
N GLU A 117 7.51 -9.55 -8.22
CA GLU A 117 7.98 -10.65 -9.06
C GLU A 117 7.03 -10.93 -10.24
N HIS A 118 5.72 -10.70 -10.05
CA HIS A 118 4.73 -10.97 -11.09
C HIS A 118 4.66 -9.83 -12.12
N PRO A 119 4.91 -10.08 -13.42
CA PRO A 119 4.97 -9.03 -14.44
C PRO A 119 3.68 -8.20 -14.57
N ALA A 120 2.51 -8.83 -14.47
CA ALA A 120 1.23 -8.13 -14.56
C ALA A 120 1.03 -7.09 -13.44
N ILE A 121 1.54 -7.36 -12.24
CA ILE A 121 1.48 -6.43 -11.10
C ILE A 121 2.37 -5.23 -11.38
N ARG A 122 3.61 -5.46 -11.85
CA ARG A 122 4.53 -4.37 -12.21
C ARG A 122 3.93 -3.46 -13.29
N THR A 123 3.38 -4.05 -14.35
CA THR A 123 2.78 -3.33 -15.47
C THR A 123 1.58 -2.50 -15.03
N LEU A 124 0.66 -3.11 -14.27
CA LEU A 124 -0.53 -2.40 -13.79
C LEU A 124 -0.17 -1.28 -12.80
N SER A 125 0.78 -1.53 -11.89
CA SER A 125 1.25 -0.51 -10.94
C SER A 125 1.85 0.70 -11.65
N ARG A 126 2.67 0.49 -12.69
CA ARG A 126 3.20 1.59 -13.52
C ARG A 126 2.10 2.33 -14.27
N LYS A 127 1.10 1.60 -14.78
CA LYS A 127 -0.06 2.21 -15.44
C LYS A 127 -0.84 3.09 -14.48
N ILE A 128 -1.13 2.63 -13.26
CA ILE A 128 -1.79 3.44 -12.23
C ILE A 128 -0.91 4.64 -11.84
N LEU A 129 0.40 4.46 -11.64
CA LEU A 129 1.30 5.57 -11.34
C LEU A 129 1.27 6.66 -12.43
N SER A 130 1.15 6.29 -13.71
CA SER A 130 1.07 7.26 -14.81
C SER A 130 -0.18 8.15 -14.80
N THR A 131 -1.17 7.87 -13.95
CA THR A 131 -2.35 8.74 -13.78
C THR A 131 -2.13 9.86 -12.75
N PHE A 132 -1.05 9.83 -11.98
CA PHE A 132 -0.69 10.89 -11.05
C PHE A 132 0.13 11.98 -11.74
N ASP A 133 0.11 13.20 -11.20
CA ASP A 133 1.04 14.25 -11.62
C ASP A 133 2.49 13.80 -11.36
N ALA A 134 3.33 13.89 -12.38
CA ALA A 134 4.74 13.55 -12.31
C ALA A 134 5.46 14.29 -11.17
N ARG A 135 5.06 15.55 -10.88
CA ARG A 135 5.63 16.36 -9.79
C ARG A 135 5.38 15.73 -8.42
N GLU A 136 4.25 15.05 -8.23
CA GLU A 136 3.93 14.38 -6.97
C GLU A 136 4.77 13.12 -6.78
N ILE A 137 4.99 12.36 -7.87
CA ILE A 137 5.88 11.20 -7.86
C ILE A 137 7.33 11.64 -7.59
N GLU A 138 7.80 12.70 -8.23
CA GLU A 138 9.13 13.27 -8.02
C GLU A 138 9.31 13.76 -6.58
N ARG A 139 8.35 14.51 -6.06
CA ARG A 139 8.36 15.02 -4.68
C ARG A 139 8.45 13.90 -3.65
N ILE A 140 7.65 12.84 -3.82
CA ILE A 140 7.70 11.67 -2.94
C ILE A 140 9.03 10.93 -3.10
N SER A 141 9.50 10.73 -4.33
CA SER A 141 10.78 10.07 -4.59
C SER A 141 11.97 10.80 -3.94
N TYR A 142 12.02 12.12 -4.09
CA TYR A 142 13.10 12.96 -3.56
C TYR A 142 13.15 12.97 -2.03
N LYS A 143 11.98 13.01 -1.36
CA LYS A 143 11.91 12.96 0.10
C LYS A 143 12.23 11.59 0.69
N ASN A 144 12.25 10.54 -0.14
CA ASN A 144 12.30 9.15 0.32
C ASN A 144 13.43 8.35 -0.34
N ILE A 145 14.61 8.95 -0.50
CA ILE A 145 15.76 8.35 -1.20
C ILE A 145 16.08 6.93 -0.72
N GLN A 146 16.02 6.66 0.59
CA GLN A 146 16.32 5.32 1.13
C GLN A 146 15.28 4.28 0.71
N PHE A 147 14.00 4.63 0.76
CA PHE A 147 12.93 3.78 0.24
C PHE A 147 13.09 3.50 -1.26
N ILE A 148 13.46 4.52 -2.05
CA ILE A 148 13.73 4.36 -3.48
C ILE A 148 14.93 3.44 -3.74
N LYS A 149 15.99 3.54 -2.92
CA LYS A 149 17.13 2.62 -3.01
C LYS A 149 16.71 1.18 -2.70
N ALA A 150 15.91 0.97 -1.67
CA ALA A 150 15.39 -0.36 -1.31
C ALA A 150 14.57 -0.98 -2.46
N ILE A 151 13.68 -0.20 -3.08
CA ILE A 151 12.91 -0.59 -4.27
C ILE A 151 13.85 -1.00 -5.41
N ARG A 152 14.85 -0.17 -5.75
CA ARG A 152 15.74 -0.44 -6.89
C ARG A 152 16.60 -1.69 -6.70
N LEU A 153 17.08 -1.94 -5.49
CA LEU A 153 17.88 -3.14 -5.17
C LEU A 153 17.05 -4.43 -5.29
N ASN A 154 15.75 -4.37 -4.96
CA ASN A 154 14.86 -5.51 -5.06
C ASN A 154 14.39 -5.78 -6.50
N GLY A 155 14.36 -4.77 -7.38
CA GLY A 155 14.01 -4.93 -8.80
C GLY A 155 15.13 -5.43 -9.72
N MET A 156 16.33 -5.69 -9.19
CA MET A 156 17.51 -6.18 -9.93
C MET A 156 17.80 -7.68 -9.72
N LYS A 157 16.99 -8.37 -8.93
CA LYS A 157 17.05 -9.83 -8.75
C LYS A 157 16.04 -10.51 -9.67
#